data_AF-A0A5K1A780-F1
#
_entry.id   AF-A0A5K1A780-F1
#
_cell.length_a   1.000
_cell.length_b   1.000
_cell.length_c   1.000
_cell.angle_alpha   90.00
_cell.angle_beta   90.00
_cell.angle_gamma   90.00
#
_symmetry.space_group_name_H-M   'P 1'
#
loop_
_entity.id
_entity.type
_entity.pdbx_description
1 polymer ?
#
loop_
_entity_poly.entity_id
_entity_poly.type
_entity_poly.pdbx_seq_one_letter_code
_entity_poly.pdbx_strand_id
1 'polypeptide(L)' 'VCRDPRWGRCYESYSEDPNTVRAMTEIIPGLQGELPPSSRKGVPFVDG' A
#
# COMPACT_ATOMS: atom_id res chain seq x y z
N VAL A 1 7.89 2.86 4.68
CA VAL A 1 8.24 4.13 5.32
C VAL A 1 9.75 4.21 5.40
N CYS A 2 10.40 4.76 4.36
CA CYS A 2 11.82 5.10 4.42
C CYS A 2 12.01 6.19 5.47
N ARG A 3 12.94 6.02 6.40
CA ARG A 3 13.29 7.04 7.42
C ARG A 3 14.73 7.52 7.31
N ASP A 4 15.48 6.97 6.37
CA ASP A 4 16.87 7.32 6.13
C ASP A 4 17.10 7.37 4.62
N PRO A 5 17.28 8.57 4.03
CA PRO A 5 17.40 8.74 2.58
C PRO A 5 18.66 8.07 1.99
N ARG A 6 19.60 7.63 2.82
CA ARG A 6 20.76 6.83 2.37
C ARG A 6 20.36 5.43 1.93
N TRP A 7 19.16 4.97 2.29
CA TRP A 7 18.62 3.74 1.75
C TRP A 7 18.28 3.94 0.28
N GLY A 8 19.02 3.28 -0.61
CA GLY A 8 18.92 3.47 -2.06
C GLY A 8 17.56 3.14 -2.68
N ARG A 9 16.57 2.69 -1.90
CA ARG A 9 15.19 2.43 -2.31
C ARG A 9 14.19 3.41 -1.69
N CYS A 10 14.64 4.51 -1.11
CA CYS A 10 13.75 5.52 -0.53
C CYS A 10 12.80 6.15 -1.56
N TYR A 11 13.16 6.13 -2.84
CA TYR A 11 12.26 6.53 -3.93
C TYR A 11 11.04 5.62 -4.09
N GLU A 12 11.09 4.38 -3.58
CA GLU A 12 9.96 3.45 -3.57
C GLU A 12 9.05 3.64 -2.34
N SER A 13 9.45 4.48 -1.38
CA SER A 13 8.62 4.84 -0.23
C SER A 13 7.85 6.12 -0.52
N TYR A 14 6.53 6.09 -0.35
CA TYR A 14 5.71 7.29 -0.54
C TYR A 14 6.06 8.45 0.40
N SER A 15 6.51 8.16 1.63
CA SER A 15 6.92 9.16 2.62
C SER A 15 7.70 8.51 3.78
N GLU A 16 8.33 9.35 4.60
CA GLU A 16 8.84 9.01 5.94
C GLU A 16 7.77 9.08 7.04
N ASP A 17 6.65 9.76 6.78
CA ASP A 17 5.48 9.80 7.67
C ASP A 17 4.56 8.59 7.40
N PRO A 18 4.29 7.75 8.42
CA PRO A 18 3.35 6.64 8.31
C PRO A 18 1.92 7.05 7.89
N ASN A 19 1.46 8.25 8.26
CA ASN A 19 0.11 8.69 7.90
C ASN A 19 -0.03 8.92 6.40
N THR A 20 0.98 9.56 5.78
CA THR A 20 1.04 9.70 4.32
C THR A 20 1.12 8.34 3.64
N VAL A 21 1.96 7.41 4.14
CA VAL A 21 2.06 6.07 3.55
C VAL A 21 0.73 5.30 3.64
N ARG A 22 -0.03 5.47 4.73
CA ARG A 22 -1.38 4.90 4.87
C ARG A 22 -2.37 5.52 3.89
N ALA A 23 -2.30 6.83 3.64
CA ALA A 23 -3.17 7.49 2.68
C ALA A 23 -2.92 7.05 1.22
N MET A 24 -1.70 6.59 0.91
CA MET A 24 -1.34 6.13 -0.44
C MET A 24 -1.72 4.68 -0.73
N THR A 25 -2.40 3.98 0.18
CA THR A 25 -2.82 2.58 -0.05
C THR A 25 -3.97 2.43 -1.05
N GLU A 26 -4.53 3.54 -1.55
CA GLU A 26 -5.55 3.56 -2.62
C GLU A 26 -5.06 2.93 -3.94
N ILE A 27 -3.74 2.79 -4.12
CA ILE A 27 -3.18 2.02 -5.22
C ILE A 27 -3.61 0.54 -5.20
N ILE A 28 -3.90 -0.02 -4.02
CA ILE A 28 -4.29 -1.43 -3.86
C ILE A 28 -5.65 -1.70 -4.54
N PRO A 29 -6.77 -1.03 -4.16
CA PRO A 29 -8.03 -1.21 -4.87
C PRO A 29 -7.97 -0.71 -6.32
N GLY A 30 -7.14 0.30 -6.62
CA GLY A 30 -6.92 0.73 -8.00
C GLY A 30 -6.35 -0.36 -8.92
N LEU A 31 -5.55 -1.29 -8.39
CA LEU A 31 -4.97 -2.41 -9.14
C LEU A 31 -5.78 -3.70 -9.03
N GLN A 32 -6.39 -3.98 -7.88
CA GLN A 32 -7.06 -5.25 -7.59
C GLN A 32 -8.60 -5.18 -7.66
N GLY A 33 -9.16 -3.97 -7.79
CA GLY A 33 -10.59 -3.73 -7.61
C GLY A 33 -10.97 -3.52 -6.13
N GLU A 34 -12.19 -3.03 -5.93
CA GLU A 34 -12.74 -2.81 -4.59
C GLU A 34 -13.03 -4.12 -3.87
N LEU A 35 -12.80 -4.14 -2.56
CA LEU A 35 -13.12 -5.29 -1.73
C LEU A 35 -14.64 -5.46 -1.61
N PRO A 36 -15.20 -6.66 -1.86
CA PRO A 36 -16.61 -6.92 -1.58
C PRO A 36 -16.93 -6.68 -0.09
N PRO A 37 -18.13 -6.17 0.26
CA PRO A 37 -18.49 -5.80 1.64
C PRO A 37 -18.36 -6.94 2.67
N SER A 38 -18.49 -8.19 2.23
CA SER A 38 -18.39 -9.40 3.07
C SER A 38 -16.97 -10.00 3.12
N SER A 39 -15.99 -9.39 2.45
CA SER A 39 -14.63 -9.93 2.35
C SER A 39 -13.82 -9.66 3.61
N ARG A 40 -12.99 -10.63 3.98
CA ARG A 40 -12.05 -10.48 5.10
C ARG A 40 -10.95 -9.51 4.70
N LYS A 41 -10.66 -8.51 5.54
CA LYS A 41 -9.51 -7.63 5.32
C LYS A 41 -8.20 -8.43 5.41
N GLY A 42 -7.27 -8.18 4.50
CA GLY A 42 -5.92 -8.76 4.54
C GLY A 42 -5.74 -10.08 3.78
N VAL A 43 -6.73 -10.53 3.00
CA VAL A 43 -6.51 -11.59 2.01
C VAL A 43 -6.28 -10.96 0.63
N PRO A 44 -5.16 -11.27 -0.06
CA PRO A 44 -4.98 -10.82 -1.44
C PRO A 44 -6.05 -11.46 -2.33
N PHE A 45 -6.57 -10.71 -3.29
CA PHE A 45 -7.35 -11.28 -4.38
C PHE A 45 -6.39 -12.10 -5.27
N VAL A 46 -6.57 -13.42 -5.30
CA VAL A 46 -5.81 -14.34 -6.14
C VAL A 46 -6.81 -14.91 -7.15
N ASP A 47 -6.76 -14.41 -8.38
CA ASP A 47 -7.41 -15.08 -9.51
C ASP A 47 -6.53 -16.28 -9.85
N GLY A 48 -7.08 -17.49 -9.72
CA GLY A 48 -6.41 -18.76 -9.93
C GLY A 48 -7.02 -19.51 -11.10
#